data_AF-A0A3P6DU96-F1
#
_entry.id   AF-A0A3P6DU96-F1
#
_cell.length_a   1.000
_cell.length_b   1.000
_cell.length_c   1.000
_cell.angle_alpha   90.00
_cell.angle_beta   90.00
_cell.angle_gamma   90.00
#
_symmetry.space_group_name_H-M   'P 1'
#
loop_
_entity.id
_entity.type
_entity.pdbx_description
1 polymer ?
#
loop_
_entity_poly.entity_id
_entity_poly.type
_entity_poly.pdbx_seq_one_letter_code
_entity_poly.pdbx_strand_id
1 'polypeptide(L)'
;MWISIPKRHIVVWDSICSSIFPEELDSFTYERPTNIPPARAGDRGVYTLKYIECHALGIEFSKKDFAKANGKTMRDKMAVDIFQELPDAHEFENKDNDANLGAYEG
;
A
#
# COMPACT_ATOMS: atom_id res chain seq x y z
N MET A 1 5.58 3.73 3.13
CA MET A 1 6.00 3.91 4.54
C MET A 1 4.77 3.79 5.45
N TRP A 2 4.74 2.85 6.39
CA TRP A 2 3.69 2.74 7.42
C TRP A 2 4.25 3.26 8.76
N ILE A 3 3.51 4.10 9.49
CA ILE A 3 3.85 4.49 10.88
C ILE A 3 2.84 3.91 11.88
N SER A 4 3.26 3.02 12.81
CA SER A 4 2.41 2.51 13.89
C SER A 4 2.68 3.28 15.19
N ILE A 5 1.79 4.22 15.48
CA ILE A 5 1.94 5.21 16.56
C ILE A 5 1.86 4.63 17.99
N PRO A 6 1.07 3.57 18.31
CA PRO A 6 0.91 3.12 19.70
C PRO A 6 2.21 2.65 20.38
N LYS A 7 3.24 2.28 19.61
CA LYS A 7 4.51 1.72 20.14
C LYS A 7 5.75 2.51 19.74
N ARG A 8 5.59 3.70 19.13
CA ARG A 8 6.69 4.38 18.41
C ARG A 8 7.42 3.44 17.44
N HIS A 9 6.70 2.48 16.87
CA HIS A 9 7.25 1.46 15.99
C HIS A 9 6.89 1.83 14.56
N ILE A 10 7.89 2.16 13.76
CA ILE A 10 7.70 2.53 12.35
C ILE A 10 8.05 1.33 11.49
N VAL A 11 7.04 0.67 10.92
CA VAL A 11 7.27 -0.36 9.93
C VAL A 11 7.42 0.31 8.56
N VAL A 12 8.66 0.59 8.20
CA VAL A 12 8.95 1.19 6.90
C VAL A 12 8.83 0.14 5.81
N TRP A 13 7.66 0.09 5.20
CA TRP A 13 7.46 -0.62 3.94
C TRP A 13 7.63 0.34 2.77
N ASP A 14 8.64 0.06 1.94
CA ASP A 14 8.85 0.71 0.65
C ASP A 14 9.11 -0.35 -0.41
N SER A 15 8.41 -0.23 -1.54
CA SER A 15 8.64 -1.05 -2.72
C SER A 15 9.91 -0.64 -3.47
N ILE A 16 10.43 0.57 -3.23
CA ILE A 16 11.73 1.03 -3.70
C ILE A 16 12.67 1.04 -2.50
N CYS A 17 13.69 0.19 -2.53
CA CYS A 17 14.61 -0.04 -1.40
C CYS A 17 15.48 1.19 -1.04
N SER A 18 15.51 2.23 -1.89
CA SER A 18 16.48 3.33 -1.88
C SER A 18 15.94 4.71 -1.44
N SER A 19 14.65 4.86 -1.15
CA SER A 19 14.04 6.18 -0.89
C SER A 19 14.11 6.63 0.57
N ILE A 20 14.53 5.75 1.49
CA ILE A 20 14.48 6.00 2.93
C ILE A 20 15.84 5.69 3.55
N PHE A 21 16.46 6.70 4.15
CA PHE A 21 17.75 6.60 4.80
C PHE A 21 17.57 6.22 6.28
N PRO A 22 18.31 5.22 6.80
CA PRO A 22 18.22 4.80 8.20
C PRO A 22 18.45 5.94 9.20
N GLU A 23 19.31 6.90 8.84
CA GLU A 23 19.68 8.08 9.64
C GLU A 23 18.47 8.97 10.00
N GLU A 24 17.41 8.96 9.19
CA GLU A 24 16.18 9.72 9.48
C GLU A 24 15.25 9.00 10.49
N LEU A 25 15.54 7.74 10.83
CA LEU A 25 14.70 6.87 11.66
C LEU A 25 15.29 6.61 13.05
N ASP A 26 16.41 7.23 13.42
CA ASP A 26 17.15 6.97 14.68
C ASP A 26 16.31 7.09 15.96
N SER A 27 15.21 7.84 15.93
CA SER A 27 14.30 8.02 17.08
C SER A 27 13.21 6.95 17.19
N PHE A 28 13.13 6.03 16.23
CA PHE A 28 12.10 5.00 16.13
C PHE A 28 12.70 3.62 15.96
N THR A 29 12.03 2.61 16.52
CA THR A 29 12.29 1.23 16.09
C THR A 29 11.73 1.05 14.70
N TYR A 30 12.58 0.64 13.76
CA TYR A 30 12.17 0.35 12.39
C TYR A 30 12.43 -1.11 12.01
N GLU A 31 11.49 -1.68 11.27
CA GLU A 31 11.61 -3.01 10.68
C GLU A 31 11.45 -2.90 9.17
N ARG A 32 12.38 -3.51 8.43
CA ARG A 32 12.29 -3.68 6.98
C ARG A 32 11.92 -5.13 6.69
N PRO A 33 10.69 -5.42 6.22
CA PRO A 33 10.30 -6.78 5.89
C PRO A 33 11.10 -7.31 4.70
N THR A 34 11.99 -8.28 4.95
CA THR A 34 12.83 -8.91 3.90
C THR A 34 12.08 -9.97 3.10
N ASN A 35 10.96 -10.44 3.62
CA ASN A 35 10.15 -11.50 3.02
C ASN A 35 9.07 -10.98 2.06
N ILE A 36 9.11 -9.72 1.63
CA ILE A 36 8.09 -9.18 0.72
C ILE A 36 8.72 -8.99 -0.66
N PRO A 37 8.16 -9.62 -1.71
CA PRO A 37 8.68 -9.46 -3.06
C PRO A 37 8.45 -8.02 -3.54
N PRO A 38 9.33 -7.49 -4.40
CA PRO A 38 9.14 -6.17 -4.99
C PRO A 38 7.80 -6.14 -5.75
N ALA A 39 7.03 -5.07 -5.54
CA ALA A 39 5.80 -4.85 -6.27
C ALA A 39 6.10 -4.57 -7.76
N ARG A 40 5.23 -5.03 -8.65
CA ARG A 40 5.29 -4.66 -10.06
C ARG A 40 4.94 -3.17 -10.22
N ALA A 41 5.40 -2.57 -11.33
CA ALA A 41 4.97 -1.23 -11.70
C ALA A 41 3.43 -1.15 -11.74
N GLY A 42 2.85 -0.15 -11.08
CA GLY A 42 1.40 0.02 -10.92
C GLY A 42 0.76 -0.71 -9.74
N ASP A 43 1.42 -1.71 -9.14
CA ASP A 43 0.82 -2.52 -8.05
C ASP A 43 1.21 -2.05 -6.64
N ARG A 44 2.05 -1.02 -6.50
CA ARG A 44 2.57 -0.56 -5.19
C ARG A 44 1.48 -0.27 -4.14
N GLY A 45 0.41 0.40 -4.54
CA GLY A 45 -0.69 0.74 -3.64
C GLY A 45 -1.38 -0.53 -3.12
N VAL A 46 -1.63 -1.49 -4.00
CA VAL A 46 -2.28 -2.77 -3.71
C VAL A 46 -1.46 -3.59 -2.71
N TYR A 47 -0.14 -3.68 -2.93
CA TYR A 47 0.77 -4.35 -1.99
C TYR A 47 0.81 -3.66 -0.62
N THR A 48 0.86 -2.32 -0.59
CA THR A 48 0.84 -1.55 0.66
C THR A 48 -0.41 -1.86 1.46
N LEU A 49 -1.58 -1.77 0.83
CA LEU A 49 -2.87 -1.99 1.48
C LEU A 49 -3.02 -3.43 1.97
N LYS A 50 -2.58 -4.42 1.19
CA LYS A 50 -2.64 -5.82 1.62
C LYS A 50 -1.70 -6.11 2.79
N TYR A 51 -0.50 -5.54 2.75
CA TYR A 51 0.41 -5.60 3.88
C TYR A 51 -0.23 -4.95 5.12
N ILE A 52 -0.97 -3.85 4.90
CA ILE A 52 -1.72 -3.18 5.97
C ILE A 52 -2.72 -4.11 6.63
N GLU A 53 -3.58 -4.69 5.81
CA GLU A 53 -4.60 -5.64 6.21
C GLU A 53 -4.00 -6.84 6.96
N CYS A 54 -2.96 -7.47 6.42
CA CYS A 54 -2.32 -8.63 7.04
C CYS A 54 -1.79 -8.29 8.44
N HIS A 55 -1.11 -7.15 8.58
CA HIS A 55 -0.55 -6.74 9.87
C HIS A 55 -1.63 -6.40 10.89
N ALA A 56 -2.71 -5.73 10.47
CA ALA A 56 -3.84 -5.40 11.33
C ALA A 56 -4.57 -6.67 11.83
N LEU A 57 -4.67 -7.69 10.98
CA LEU A 57 -5.28 -8.98 11.31
C LEU A 57 -4.34 -9.94 12.05
N GLY A 58 -3.05 -9.59 12.18
CA GLY A 58 -2.04 -10.48 12.78
C GLY A 58 -1.74 -11.73 11.96
N ILE A 59 -1.99 -11.70 10.65
CA ILE A 59 -1.70 -12.81 9.73
C ILE A 59 -0.40 -12.54 8.96
N GLU A 60 0.31 -13.62 8.62
CA GLU A 60 1.51 -13.48 7.79
C GLU A 60 1.16 -13.05 6.37
N PHE A 61 2.03 -12.20 5.80
CA PHE A 61 1.92 -11.78 4.42
C PHE A 61 2.28 -12.93 3.46
N SER A 62 1.32 -13.34 2.61
CA SER A 62 1.52 -14.41 1.63
C SER A 62 2.03 -13.87 0.30
N LYS A 63 3.23 -14.31 -0.10
CA LYS A 63 3.78 -14.02 -1.44
C LYS A 63 2.92 -14.61 -2.57
N LYS A 64 2.15 -15.67 -2.28
CA LYS A 64 1.34 -16.39 -3.29
C LYS A 64 0.18 -15.53 -3.78
N ASP A 65 -0.34 -14.65 -2.93
CA ASP A 65 -1.45 -13.77 -3.25
C ASP A 65 -1.03 -12.76 -4.33
N PHE A 66 0.26 -12.46 -4.38
CA PHE A 66 0.92 -11.57 -5.32
C PHE A 66 1.59 -12.26 -6.50
N ALA A 67 1.38 -13.57 -6.67
CA ALA A 67 1.80 -14.25 -7.89
C ALA A 67 1.17 -13.55 -9.10
N LYS A 68 1.91 -13.48 -10.22
CA LYS A 68 1.46 -12.81 -11.45
C LYS A 68 0.04 -13.22 -11.87
N ALA A 69 -0.32 -14.48 -11.67
CA ALA A 69 -1.64 -15.02 -11.98
C ALA A 69 -2.77 -14.47 -11.07
N ASN A 70 -2.44 -14.12 -9.82
CA ASN A 70 -3.40 -13.74 -8.79
C ASN A 70 -3.56 -12.22 -8.64
N GLY A 71 -2.63 -11.44 -9.19
CA GLY A 71 -2.63 -9.98 -9.05
C GLY A 71 -3.90 -9.29 -9.53
N LYS A 72 -4.52 -9.78 -10.62
CA LYS A 72 -5.81 -9.22 -11.10
C LYS A 72 -6.92 -9.46 -10.06
N THR A 73 -7.12 -10.72 -9.66
CA THR A 73 -8.15 -11.11 -8.70
C THR A 73 -8.05 -10.32 -7.40
N MET A 74 -6.83 -10.08 -6.93
CA MET A 74 -6.61 -9.28 -5.73
C MET A 74 -6.97 -7.81 -5.91
N ARG A 75 -6.58 -7.18 -7.03
CA ARG A 75 -7.00 -5.81 -7.34
C ARG A 75 -8.52 -5.70 -7.43
N ASP A 76 -9.15 -6.62 -8.14
CA ASP A 76 -10.60 -6.64 -8.30
C ASP A 76 -11.29 -6.81 -6.94
N LYS A 77 -10.78 -7.70 -6.08
CA LYS A 77 -11.31 -7.89 -4.72
C LYS A 77 -11.18 -6.62 -3.87
N MET A 78 -10.01 -6.00 -3.86
CA MET A 78 -9.79 -4.76 -3.10
C MET A 78 -10.64 -3.60 -3.62
N ALA A 79 -10.84 -3.50 -4.93
CA ALA A 79 -11.74 -2.51 -5.51
C ALA A 79 -13.19 -2.74 -5.05
N VAL A 80 -13.65 -4.00 -5.02
CA VAL A 80 -14.98 -4.36 -4.49
C VAL A 80 -15.09 -4.01 -3.01
N ASP A 81 -14.11 -4.38 -2.19
CA ASP A 81 -14.12 -4.12 -0.75
C ASP A 81 -14.19 -2.61 -0.47
N ILE A 82 -13.38 -1.80 -1.16
CA ILE A 82 -13.40 -0.32 -1.04
C ILE A 82 -14.76 0.24 -1.46
N PHE A 83 -15.32 -0.22 -2.58
CA PHE A 83 -16.61 0.26 -3.08
C PHE A 83 -17.77 -0.08 -2.13
N GLN A 84 -17.71 -1.24 -1.48
CA GLN A 84 -18.70 -1.66 -0.50
C GLN A 84 -18.57 -0.91 0.83
N GLU A 85 -17.35 -0.60 1.27
CA GLU A 85 -17.11 0.19 2.49
C GLU A 85 -17.49 1.67 2.30
N LEU A 86 -17.35 2.19 1.08
CA LEU A 86 -17.60 3.58 0.73
C LEU A 86 -18.67 3.71 -0.37
N PRO A 87 -19.92 3.27 -0.10
CA PRO A 87 -20.96 3.20 -1.11
C PRO A 87 -21.28 4.57 -1.72
N ASP A 88 -21.14 5.65 -0.95
CA ASP A 88 -21.47 7.01 -1.40
C ASP A 88 -20.25 7.78 -1.93
N ALA A 89 -19.03 7.21 -1.84
CA ALA A 89 -17.81 7.90 -2.26
C ALA A 89 -17.79 8.20 -3.77
N HIS A 90 -18.52 7.42 -4.57
CA HIS A 90 -18.64 7.61 -6.01
C HIS A 90 -19.56 8.79 -6.39
N GLU A 91 -20.38 9.30 -5.45
CA GLU A 91 -21.25 10.45 -5.66
C GLU A 91 -20.59 11.79 -5.30
N PHE A 92 -19.41 11.76 -4.68
CA PHE A 92 -18.69 12.99 -4.37
C PHE A 92 -18.25 13.67 -5.67
N GLU A 93 -18.77 14.88 -5.91
CA GLU A 93 -18.25 15.73 -6.96
C GLU A 93 -16.76 15.94 -6.76
N ASN A 94 -16.00 15.61 -7.80
CA ASN A 94 -14.58 15.80 -7.81
C ASN A 94 -14.24 17.30 -7.76
N LYS A 95 -13.83 17.79 -6.59
CA LYS A 95 -13.52 19.21 -6.36
C LYS A 95 -12.15 19.63 -6.89
N ASP A 96 -11.33 18.70 -7.36
CA ASP A 96 -9.99 18.99 -7.87
C ASP A 96 -9.98 19.53 -9.32
N ASN A 97 -11.17 19.61 -9.95
CA ASN A 97 -11.43 20.24 -11.25
C ASN A 97 -10.45 19.81 -12.34
N ASP A 98 -10.09 18.53 -12.38
CA ASP A 98 -9.30 17.95 -13.47
C ASP A 98 -7.92 18.60 -13.67
N ALA A 99 -7.44 19.38 -12.69
CA ALA A 99 -6.22 20.19 -12.81
C ALA A 99 -4.96 19.33 -13.02
N ASN A 100 -5.06 18.03 -12.75
CA ASN A 100 -3.99 17.05 -12.87
C ASN A 100 -4.12 16.13 -14.09
N LEU A 101 -5.09 16.35 -15.00
CA LEU A 101 -5.27 15.48 -16.17
C LEU A 101 -4.03 15.42 -17.09
N GLY A 102 -3.26 16.51 -17.14
CA GLY A 102 -2.01 16.56 -17.91
C GLY A 102 -0.83 15.78 -17.32
N ALA A 103 -0.96 15.22 -16.11
CA ALA A 103 0.16 14.55 -15.42
C ALA A 103 0.36 13.08 -15.84
N TYR A 104 -0.56 12.50 -16.62
CA TYR A 104 -0.52 11.09 -17.05
C TYR A 104 -0.15 10.91 -18.54
N GLU A 105 0.06 12.00 -19.27
CA GLU A 105 0.63 11.97 -20.62
C GLU A 105 2.16 11.94 -20.52
N GLY A 106 2.72 10.74 -20.29
CA GLY A 106 4.16 10.50 -20.21
C GLY A 106 4.54 9.10 -20.67
#